data_AF-A0A5C7UX07-F1
#
_entry.id   AF-A0A5C7UX07-F1
#
_cell.length_a   1.000
_cell.length_b   1.000
_cell.length_c   1.000
_cell.angle_alpha   90.00
_cell.angle_beta   90.00
_cell.angle_gamma   90.00
#
_symmetry.space_group_name_H-M   'P 1'
#
loop_
_entity.id
_entity.type
_entity.pdbx_description
1 polymer ?
#
loop_
_entity_poly.entity_id
_entity_poly.type
_entity_poly.pdbx_seq_one_letter_code
_entity_poly.pdbx_strand_id
1 'polypeptide(L)'
;MICPKCGTENTDQAELCINCHESLPQQTSVQADSAEQNIPHDIPPAEAISGNENKSTSESADEKPPVSPGLNIAIVVGTILFPIVGIAMGYTYYRRDNPEAKKAGKNWLILGCIMFLVNILLVNLMK
;
A
#
# COMPACT_ATOMS: atom_id res chain seq x y z
N MET A 1 -15.46 -12.07 2.64
CA MET A 1 -16.87 -11.81 2.99
C MET A 1 -17.60 -11.06 1.87
N ILE A 2 -18.92 -11.23 1.74
CA ILE A 2 -19.71 -10.54 0.70
C ILE A 2 -20.46 -9.35 1.30
N CYS A 3 -20.43 -8.19 0.64
CA CYS A 3 -21.14 -7.00 1.09
C CYS A 3 -22.66 -7.21 1.00
N PRO A 4 -23.42 -6.99 2.09
CA PRO A 4 -24.86 -7.21 2.10
C PRO A 4 -25.64 -6.19 1.25
N LYS A 5 -25.03 -5.05 0.89
CA LYS A 5 -25.68 -3.98 0.14
C LYS A 5 -25.57 -4.14 -1.37
N CYS A 6 -24.39 -4.52 -1.88
CA CYS A 6 -24.11 -4.55 -3.31
C CYS A 6 -23.62 -5.90 -3.83
N GLY A 7 -23.40 -6.89 -2.96
CA GLY A 7 -22.95 -8.23 -3.36
C GLY A 7 -21.48 -8.32 -3.77
N THR A 8 -20.70 -7.24 -3.64
CA THR A 8 -19.25 -7.27 -3.91
C THR A 8 -18.51 -8.13 -2.89
N GLU A 9 -17.59 -8.97 -3.36
CA GLU A 9 -16.69 -9.76 -2.51
C GLU A 9 -15.55 -8.88 -1.97
N ASN A 10 -15.31 -8.96 -0.66
CA ASN A 10 -14.29 -8.20 0.07
C ASN A 10 -13.46 -9.17 0.93
N THR A 11 -12.28 -8.73 1.36
CA THR A 11 -11.47 -9.50 2.33
C THR A 11 -12.17 -9.57 3.68
N ASP A 12 -11.91 -10.62 4.47
CA ASP A 12 -12.54 -10.79 5.79
C ASP A 12 -12.05 -9.77 6.85
N GLN A 13 -11.03 -8.99 6.50
CA GLN A 13 -10.47 -7.91 7.32
C GLN A 13 -10.90 -6.52 6.83
N ALA A 14 -11.75 -6.43 5.80
CA ALA A 14 -12.21 -5.15 5.27
C ALA A 14 -13.26 -4.53 6.20
N GLU A 15 -13.04 -3.29 6.63
CA GLU A 15 -14.00 -2.55 7.45
C GLU A 15 -15.11 -1.90 6.60
N LEU A 16 -14.81 -1.62 5.32
CA LEU A 16 -15.69 -0.95 4.37
C LEU A 16 -15.68 -1.72 3.05
N CYS A 17 -16.82 -1.74 2.36
CA CYS A 17 -16.91 -2.35 1.03
C CYS A 17 -16.15 -1.52 -0.01
N ILE A 18 -15.29 -2.17 -0.81
CA ILE A 18 -14.48 -1.50 -1.85
C ILE A 18 -15.31 -0.82 -2.96
N ASN A 19 -16.57 -1.25 -3.14
CA ASN A 19 -17.41 -0.76 -4.23
C ASN A 19 -18.43 0.29 -3.76
N CYS A 20 -19.13 0.04 -2.65
CA CYS A 20 -20.21 0.91 -2.18
C CYS A 20 -19.90 1.67 -0.88
N HIS A 21 -18.72 1.44 -0.29
CA HIS A 21 -18.24 2.04 0.97
C HIS A 21 -19.15 1.83 2.18
N GLU A 22 -20.06 0.84 2.14
CA GLU A 22 -20.84 0.44 3.31
C GLU A 22 -19.95 -0.27 4.34
N SER A 23 -20.18 -0.02 5.62
CA SER A 23 -19.47 -0.70 6.71
C SER A 23 -19.79 -2.19 6.71
N LEU A 24 -18.74 -3.00 6.79
CA LEU A 24 -18.84 -4.45 6.84
C LEU A 24 -18.81 -4.92 8.31
N PRO A 25 -19.65 -5.89 8.70
CA PRO A 25 -19.65 -6.40 10.06
C PRO A 25 -18.33 -7.11 10.36
N GLN A 26 -17.52 -6.55 11.26
CA GLN A 26 -16.33 -7.20 11.76
C GLN A 26 -16.75 -8.37 12.67
N GLN A 27 -16.48 -9.60 12.25
CA GLN A 27 -16.51 -10.74 13.16
C GLN A 27 -15.27 -10.66 14.04
N THR A 28 -15.35 -9.87 15.12
CA THR A 28 -14.40 -9.99 16.22
C THR A 28 -14.56 -11.42 16.75
N SER A 29 -13.56 -12.25 16.51
CA SER A 29 -13.44 -13.57 17.13
C SER A 29 -13.20 -13.37 18.63
N VAL A 30 -14.27 -13.06 19.37
CA VAL A 30 -14.30 -13.20 20.82
C VAL A 30 -14.43 -14.70 21.08
N GLN A 31 -13.28 -15.29 21.42
CA GLN A 31 -13.22 -16.57 22.09
C GLN A 31 -14.13 -16.52 23.32
N ALA A 32 -15.03 -17.48 23.38
CA ALA A 32 -15.96 -17.71 24.46
C ALA A 32 -15.23 -17.90 25.80
N ASP A 33 -15.72 -17.23 26.84
CA ASP A 33 -15.81 -17.83 28.16
C ASP A 33 -17.15 -17.46 28.81
N SER A 34 -17.71 -18.47 29.46
CA SER A 34 -19.11 -18.73 29.75
C SER A 34 -19.72 -17.88 30.85
N ALA A 35 -21.00 -17.49 30.71
CA ALA A 35 -21.97 -17.54 31.82
C ALA A 35 -23.41 -17.45 31.28
N GLU A 36 -24.15 -18.48 31.63
CA GLU A 36 -25.54 -18.79 31.33
C GLU A 36 -26.50 -18.02 32.25
N GLN A 37 -27.53 -17.34 31.70
CA GLN A 37 -28.79 -17.09 32.43
C GLN A 37 -29.97 -16.65 31.52
N ASN A 38 -30.78 -17.66 31.23
CA ASN A 38 -32.23 -17.77 30.98
C ASN A 38 -33.22 -16.56 31.09
N ILE A 39 -34.04 -16.44 30.03
CA ILE A 39 -35.50 -16.07 29.84
C ILE A 39 -36.00 -14.58 29.79
N PRO A 40 -37.21 -14.27 29.22
CA PRO A 40 -37.38 -13.38 28.05
C PRO A 40 -38.33 -12.17 28.28
N HIS A 41 -38.35 -11.14 27.41
CA HIS A 41 -39.59 -10.36 27.15
C HIS A 41 -39.43 -9.27 26.06
N ASP A 42 -40.39 -9.29 25.14
CA ASP A 42 -41.07 -8.22 24.39
C ASP A 42 -40.49 -6.80 24.21
N ILE A 43 -40.66 -6.33 22.97
CA ILE A 43 -40.50 -4.97 22.40
C ILE A 43 -41.88 -4.23 22.49
N PRO A 44 -42.10 -2.90 22.28
CA PRO A 44 -41.35 -1.60 22.36
C PRO A 44 -42.13 -0.58 23.27
N PRO A 45 -42.11 0.79 23.16
CA PRO A 45 -41.31 1.77 22.38
C PRO A 45 -40.74 2.99 23.14
N ALA A 46 -39.87 3.74 22.44
CA ALA A 46 -39.63 5.19 22.49
C ALA A 46 -39.58 5.92 23.85
N GLU A 47 -38.42 6.53 24.17
CA GLU A 47 -38.32 7.96 24.53
C GLU A 47 -36.86 8.43 24.80
N ALA A 48 -36.50 9.54 24.13
CA ALA A 48 -35.77 10.72 24.59
C ALA A 48 -34.44 10.66 25.41
N ILE A 49 -33.42 11.29 24.80
CA ILE A 49 -32.50 12.33 25.33
C ILE A 49 -31.60 11.96 26.53
N SER A 50 -30.27 11.99 26.33
CA SER A 50 -29.36 12.99 26.92
C SER A 50 -27.94 12.45 27.09
N GLY A 51 -26.97 13.20 26.54
CA GLY A 51 -25.63 13.41 27.11
C GLY A 51 -24.75 12.20 27.42
N ASN A 52 -23.74 11.98 26.59
CA ASN A 52 -22.39 11.85 27.15
C ASN A 52 -21.36 12.50 26.22
N GLU A 53 -21.09 13.77 26.50
CA GLU A 53 -19.83 14.42 26.18
C GLU A 53 -18.70 13.70 26.93
N ASN A 54 -17.55 13.59 26.24
CA ASN A 54 -16.23 13.20 26.75
C ASN A 54 -15.83 11.73 26.54
N LYS A 55 -15.31 11.50 25.33
CA LYS A 55 -13.92 11.00 25.27
C LYS A 55 -13.16 11.69 24.15
N SER A 56 -12.75 12.93 24.44
CA SER A 56 -11.47 13.42 23.95
C SER A 56 -10.40 12.47 24.47
N THR A 57 -9.84 11.66 23.59
CA THR A 57 -8.56 11.02 23.81
C THR A 57 -7.78 11.18 22.52
N SER A 58 -7.01 12.27 22.53
CA SER A 58 -5.87 12.54 21.67
C SER A 58 -6.14 12.43 20.17
N GLU A 59 -6.37 13.60 19.56
CA GLU A 59 -5.53 14.03 18.43
C GLU A 59 -4.06 13.79 18.78
N SER A 60 -3.60 12.55 18.63
CA SER A 60 -2.31 12.37 18.01
C SER A 60 -2.61 12.57 16.54
N ALA A 61 -2.29 13.76 16.03
CA ALA A 61 -1.91 13.93 14.64
C ALA A 61 -0.70 13.02 14.40
N ASP A 62 -0.95 11.71 14.34
CA ASP A 62 -0.09 10.72 13.76
C ASP A 62 -0.21 11.05 12.27
N GLU A 63 0.61 12.02 11.84
CA GLU A 63 0.89 12.26 10.43
C GLU A 63 1.38 10.92 9.89
N LYS A 64 0.45 10.05 9.49
CA LYS A 64 0.77 8.87 8.72
C LYS A 64 1.62 9.39 7.57
N PRO A 65 2.87 8.92 7.45
CA PRO A 65 3.78 9.46 6.46
C PRO A 65 3.07 9.42 5.10
N PRO A 66 3.26 10.44 4.25
CA PRO A 66 2.52 10.61 3.00
C PRO A 66 2.65 9.39 2.06
N VAL A 67 3.59 8.48 2.34
CA VAL A 67 3.78 7.21 1.66
C VAL A 67 4.10 6.08 2.64
N SER A 68 3.64 4.86 2.31
CA SER A 68 4.01 3.65 3.04
C SER A 68 5.52 3.42 3.00
N PRO A 69 6.18 3.05 4.11
CA PRO A 69 7.60 2.73 4.13
C PRO A 69 8.01 1.68 3.10
N GLY A 70 7.13 0.70 2.83
CA GLY A 70 7.36 -0.33 1.82
C GLY A 70 7.44 0.22 0.40
N LEU A 71 6.66 1.27 0.09
CA LEU A 71 6.69 1.93 -1.22
C LEU A 71 8.01 2.68 -1.41
N ASN A 72 8.49 3.42 -0.40
CA ASN A 72 9.78 4.08 -0.45
C ASN A 72 10.93 3.08 -0.68
N ILE A 73 10.92 1.96 0.05
CA ILE A 73 11.93 0.91 -0.11
C ILE A 73 11.86 0.30 -1.52
N ALA A 74 10.66 -0.01 -2.02
CA ALA A 74 10.50 -0.57 -3.36
C ALA A 74 11.01 0.38 -4.47
N ILE A 75 10.75 1.68 -4.33
CA ILE A 75 11.25 2.71 -5.27
C ILE A 75 12.78 2.75 -5.22
N VAL A 76 13.38 2.76 -4.02
CA VAL A 76 14.84 2.78 -3.87
C VAL A 76 15.49 1.53 -4.47
N VAL A 77 14.95 0.34 -4.20
CA VAL A 77 15.49 -0.91 -4.74
C VAL A 77 15.33 -0.95 -6.27
N GLY A 78 14.16 -0.60 -6.79
CA GLY A 78 13.89 -0.58 -8.23
C GLY A 78 14.79 0.38 -9.00
N THR A 79 15.04 1.56 -8.43
CA THR A 79 15.91 2.59 -9.04
C THR A 79 17.40 2.22 -9.03
N ILE A 80 17.83 1.30 -8.16
CA ILE A 80 19.20 0.75 -8.17
C ILE A 80 19.33 -0.42 -9.15
N LEU A 81 18.33 -1.32 -9.21
CA LEU A 81 18.39 -2.50 -10.07
C LEU A 81 18.21 -2.17 -11.55
N PHE A 82 17.32 -1.23 -11.88
CA PHE A 82 17.02 -0.88 -13.27
C PHE A 82 18.25 -0.37 -14.07
N PRO A 83 19.09 0.54 -13.54
CA PRO A 83 20.34 0.95 -14.20
C PRO A 83 21.33 -0.20 -14.42
N ILE A 84 21.45 -1.12 -13.45
CA ILE A 84 22.36 -2.28 -13.56
C ILE A 84 21.93 -3.16 -14.74
N VAL A 85 20.63 -3.44 -14.87
CA VAL A 85 20.09 -4.20 -16.01
C VAL A 85 20.32 -3.47 -17.33
N GLY A 86 20.09 -2.16 -17.37
CA GLY A 86 20.33 -1.34 -18.55
C GLY A 86 21.79 -1.35 -19.02
N ILE A 87 22.74 -1.25 -18.09
CA ILE A 87 24.18 -1.33 -18.37
C ILE A 87 24.55 -2.73 -18.87
N ALA A 88 24.04 -3.79 -18.25
CA ALA A 88 24.29 -5.17 -18.68
C ALA A 88 23.78 -5.42 -20.10
N MET A 89 22.53 -5.01 -20.40
CA MET A 89 21.96 -5.11 -21.74
C MET A 89 22.76 -4.29 -22.76
N GLY A 90 23.10 -3.04 -22.45
CA GLY A 90 23.94 -2.19 -23.31
C GLY A 90 25.31 -2.82 -23.60
N TYR A 91 25.94 -3.41 -22.59
CA TYR A 91 27.22 -4.10 -22.71
C TYR A 91 27.14 -5.36 -23.60
N THR A 92 26.09 -6.17 -23.45
CA THR A 92 25.90 -7.36 -24.31
C THR A 92 25.73 -6.97 -25.79
N TYR A 93 25.02 -5.88 -26.09
CA TYR A 93 24.90 -5.37 -27.45
C TYR A 93 26.21 -4.76 -27.98
N TYR A 94 26.96 -4.07 -27.12
CA TYR A 94 28.25 -3.49 -27.48
C TYR A 94 29.32 -4.55 -27.84
N ARG A 95 29.24 -5.75 -27.23
CA ARG A 95 30.16 -6.86 -27.54
C ARG A 95 29.88 -7.59 -28.85
N ARG A 96 28.75 -7.35 -29.53
CA ARG A 96 28.46 -7.98 -30.83
C ARG A 96 29.32 -7.37 -31.94
N ASP A 97 29.75 -8.20 -32.89
CA ASP A 97 30.58 -7.78 -34.03
C ASP A 97 29.80 -6.98 -35.08
N ASN A 98 28.46 -7.06 -35.05
CA ASN A 98 27.60 -6.31 -35.96
C ASN A 98 27.71 -4.79 -35.68
N PRO A 99 28.11 -3.97 -36.67
CA PRO A 99 28.39 -2.55 -36.47
C PRO A 99 27.15 -1.75 -36.04
N GLU A 100 25.97 -2.16 -36.49
CA GLU A 100 24.70 -1.53 -36.09
C GLU A 100 24.34 -1.83 -34.63
N ALA A 101 24.47 -3.09 -34.22
CA ALA A 101 24.22 -3.52 -32.84
C ALA A 101 25.20 -2.85 -31.86
N LYS A 102 26.46 -2.66 -32.27
CA LYS A 102 27.49 -2.00 -31.47
C LYS A 102 27.22 -0.51 -31.26
N LYS A 103 26.72 0.19 -32.28
CA LYS A 103 26.28 1.60 -32.16
C LYS A 103 25.12 1.72 -31.19
N ALA A 104 24.10 0.88 -31.34
CA ALA A 104 22.96 0.84 -30.41
C ALA A 104 23.42 0.52 -28.98
N GLY A 105 24.28 -0.49 -28.80
CA GLY A 105 24.84 -0.88 -27.52
C GLY A 105 25.64 0.25 -26.87
N LYS A 106 26.45 1.00 -27.64
CA LYS A 106 27.20 2.15 -27.13
C LYS A 106 26.25 3.25 -26.63
N ASN A 107 25.19 3.57 -27.38
CA ASN A 107 24.21 4.56 -26.96
C ASN A 107 23.44 4.12 -25.71
N TRP A 108 23.04 2.85 -25.64
CA TRP A 108 22.39 2.26 -24.47
C TRP A 108 23.30 2.26 -23.24
N LEU A 109 24.58 1.94 -23.41
CA LEU A 109 25.56 1.96 -22.33
C LEU A 109 25.79 3.40 -21.81
N ILE A 110 25.93 4.38 -22.72
CA ILE A 110 26.08 5.79 -22.36
C ILE A 110 24.84 6.29 -21.63
N LEU A 111 23.64 6.00 -22.15
CA LEU A 111 22.39 6.39 -21.52
C LEU A 111 22.24 5.77 -20.11
N GLY A 112 22.54 4.47 -19.98
CA GLY A 112 22.52 3.77 -18.70
C GLY A 112 23.51 4.34 -17.68
N CYS A 113 24.74 4.62 -18.10
CA CYS A 113 25.75 5.24 -17.24
C CYS A 113 25.35 6.67 -16.82
N ILE A 114 24.86 7.49 -17.75
CA ILE A 114 24.40 8.87 -17.43
C ILE A 114 23.24 8.80 -16.44
N MET A 115 22.24 7.96 -16.69
CA MET A 115 21.09 7.83 -15.81
C MET A 115 21.50 7.36 -14.41
N PHE A 116 22.44 6.41 -14.31
CA PHE A 116 23.01 5.97 -13.03
C PHE A 116 23.74 7.09 -12.28
N LEU A 117 24.59 7.86 -12.98
CA LEU A 117 25.31 8.99 -12.39
C LEU A 117 24.36 10.11 -11.92
N VAL A 118 23.34 10.43 -12.72
CA VAL A 118 22.30 11.40 -12.32
C VAL A 118 21.56 10.92 -11.09
N ASN A 119 21.25 9.62 -11.01
CA ASN A 119 20.57 9.06 -9.84
C ASN A 119 21.42 9.17 -8.57
N ILE A 120 22.72 8.84 -8.66
CA ILE A 120 23.68 9.04 -7.57
C ILE A 120 23.77 10.52 -7.17
N LEU A 121 23.84 11.42 -8.15
CA LEU A 121 23.91 12.85 -7.92
C LEU A 121 22.65 13.37 -7.22
N LEU A 122 21.46 12.96 -7.67
CA LEU A 122 20.18 13.33 -7.04
C LEU A 122 20.12 12.84 -5.59
N VAL A 123 20.48 11.58 -5.33
CA VAL A 123 20.55 11.04 -3.96
C VAL A 123 21.54 11.82 -3.11
N ASN A 124 22.66 12.27 -3.68
CA ASN A 124 23.65 13.08 -2.98
C ASN A 124 23.19 14.53 -2.73
N LEU A 125 22.38 15.10 -3.64
CA LEU A 125 21.81 16.45 -3.50
C LEU A 125 20.63 16.50 -2.52
N MET A 126 19.97 15.37 -2.29
CA MET A 126 18.84 15.23 -1.35
C MET A 126 19.28 14.88 0.07
N LYS A 127 20.58 14.71 0.31
CA LYS A 127 21.18 14.58 1.65
C LYS A 127 21.51 15.95 2.22
#